data_AF-A0AA42HKQ0-F1
#
_entry.id   AF-A0AA42HKQ0-F1
#
_cell.length_a   1.000
_cell.length_b   1.000
_cell.length_c   1.000
_cell.angle_alpha   90.00
_cell.angle_beta   90.00
_cell.angle_gamma   90.00
#
_symmetry.space_group_name_H-M   'P 1'
#
loop_
_entity.id
_entity.type
_entity.pdbx_description
1 polymer ?
#
loop_
_entity_poly.entity_id
_entity_poly.type
_entity_poly.pdbx_seq_one_letter_code
_entity_poly.pdbx_strand_id
1 'polypeptide(L)'
;MHSKILALCLASLTLAGCASKYVEPEKYSGFLKDYSVLKEEKSPSGAPVMRWIKPGIDVSQFTSVYVEPSQLYPQPQPSEKIPQSTLSGITQYYDQTLKTQFSKVLPLADGPGQGVLIVRPAITAVSAATKGLQPYEVIPIALIAAGVSTATGIRDQDTSIATEAAFLDGSDGKVVAEVVRKGAGTELENSSQVMSANDAKALLDTWARDMVKSYEQLKRK
;
A
#
# COMPACT_ATOMS: atom_id res chain seq x y z
N MET A 1 53.56 -16.48 42.53
CA MET A 1 52.28 -15.89 42.10
C MET A 1 52.41 -15.41 40.66
N HIS A 2 51.90 -16.17 39.69
CA HIS A 2 51.86 -15.77 38.28
C HIS A 2 50.39 -15.62 37.88
N SER A 3 49.92 -14.37 37.78
CA SER A 3 48.54 -14.06 37.39
C SER A 3 48.41 -14.09 35.87
N LYS A 4 47.54 -14.97 35.35
CA LYS A 4 47.18 -15.01 33.93
C LYS A 4 46.19 -13.87 33.65
N ILE A 5 46.59 -12.91 32.83
CA ILE A 5 45.67 -11.88 32.29
C ILE A 5 44.87 -12.55 31.18
N LEU A 6 43.59 -12.80 31.44
CA LEU A 6 42.62 -13.32 30.49
C LEU A 6 42.11 -12.16 29.63
N ALA A 7 42.41 -12.19 28.34
CA ALA A 7 41.87 -11.26 27.36
C ALA A 7 40.36 -11.50 27.19
N LEU A 8 39.56 -10.45 27.41
CA LEU A 8 38.12 -10.47 27.12
C LEU A 8 37.84 -9.41 26.05
N CYS A 9 37.94 -9.79 24.78
CA CYS A 9 37.42 -9.01 23.66
C CYS A 9 35.89 -9.11 23.67
N LEU A 10 35.22 -8.12 24.26
CA LEU A 10 33.78 -7.91 24.11
C LEU A 10 33.51 -7.45 22.67
N ALA A 11 33.14 -8.38 21.79
CA ALA A 11 32.55 -8.05 20.51
C ALA A 11 31.10 -7.60 20.73
N SER A 12 30.88 -6.29 20.82
CA SER A 12 29.56 -5.68 20.79
C SER A 12 28.98 -5.86 19.38
N LEU A 13 28.18 -6.92 19.17
CA LEU A 13 27.27 -7.01 18.03
C LEU A 13 26.19 -5.94 18.21
N THR A 14 26.39 -4.75 17.63
CA THR A 14 25.29 -3.83 17.40
C THR A 14 24.41 -4.42 16.30
N LEU A 15 23.34 -5.12 16.67
CA LEU A 15 22.25 -5.42 15.75
C LEU A 15 21.57 -4.09 15.41
N ALA A 16 22.05 -3.40 14.37
CA ALA A 16 21.28 -2.38 13.68
C ALA A 16 20.16 -3.10 12.91
N GLY A 17 19.05 -3.39 13.58
CA GLY A 17 17.82 -3.78 12.90
C GLY A 17 17.33 -2.59 12.08
N CYS A 18 17.58 -2.60 10.77
CA CYS A 18 16.94 -1.67 9.85
C CYS A 18 15.44 -1.96 9.85
N ALA A 19 14.65 -1.24 10.65
CA ALA A 19 13.20 -1.26 10.52
C ALA A 19 12.85 -0.75 9.11
N SER A 20 12.43 -1.65 8.22
CA SER A 20 12.14 -1.30 6.82
C SER A 20 10.87 -0.47 6.74
N LYS A 21 10.99 0.72 6.12
CA LYS A 21 9.84 1.58 5.81
C LYS A 21 8.99 1.02 4.66
N TYR A 22 9.51 0.04 3.92
CA TYR A 22 8.85 -0.61 2.79
C TYR A 22 8.01 -1.81 3.25
N VAL A 23 7.15 -2.30 2.36
CA VAL A 23 6.49 -3.59 2.58
C VAL A 23 7.51 -4.68 2.26
N GLU A 24 7.88 -5.45 3.26
CA GLU A 24 8.84 -6.56 3.13
C GLU A 24 8.25 -7.68 2.26
N PRO A 25 9.07 -8.39 1.45
CA PRO A 25 8.56 -9.41 0.54
C PRO A 25 7.70 -10.50 1.17
N GLU A 26 7.99 -10.86 2.42
CA GLU A 26 7.26 -11.87 3.19
C GLU A 26 5.85 -11.41 3.58
N LYS A 27 5.52 -10.14 3.37
CA LYS A 27 4.22 -9.51 3.68
C LYS A 27 3.38 -9.22 2.44
N TYR A 28 3.85 -9.59 1.26
CA TYR A 28 3.08 -9.44 0.03
C TYR A 28 1.88 -10.37 0.03
N SER A 29 0.74 -9.86 -0.44
CA SER A 29 -0.54 -10.56 -0.33
C SER A 29 -0.68 -11.75 -1.28
N GLY A 30 0.07 -11.75 -2.40
CA GLY A 30 -0.13 -12.64 -3.53
C GLY A 30 -1.04 -12.07 -4.63
N PHE A 31 -1.51 -10.82 -4.51
CA PHE A 31 -2.36 -10.16 -5.49
C PHE A 31 -1.65 -9.88 -6.83
N LEU A 32 -0.40 -9.43 -6.77
CA LEU A 32 0.42 -9.19 -7.97
C LEU A 32 1.00 -10.49 -8.50
N LYS A 33 1.25 -10.54 -9.83
CA LYS A 33 1.74 -11.75 -10.49
C LYS A 33 3.23 -11.99 -10.25
N ASP A 34 4.02 -10.94 -10.15
CA ASP A 34 5.47 -11.03 -10.00
C ASP A 34 5.99 -9.92 -9.08
N TYR A 35 6.30 -10.26 -7.84
CA TYR A 35 6.87 -9.30 -6.90
C TYR A 35 8.37 -9.07 -7.10
N SER A 36 9.06 -9.94 -7.84
CA SER A 36 10.53 -9.88 -7.97
C SER A 36 11.03 -8.66 -8.75
N VAL A 37 10.14 -8.04 -9.52
CA VAL A 37 10.43 -6.84 -10.31
C VAL A 37 10.34 -5.55 -9.50
N LEU A 38 9.69 -5.60 -8.33
CA LEU A 38 9.48 -4.43 -7.48
C LEU A 38 10.79 -3.91 -6.90
N LYS A 39 10.91 -2.59 -6.84
CA LYS A 39 12.06 -1.91 -6.25
C LYS A 39 11.60 -0.86 -5.27
N GLU A 40 12.45 -0.61 -4.27
CA GLU A 40 12.28 0.50 -3.34
C GLU A 40 12.36 1.83 -4.09
N GLU A 41 11.31 2.63 -3.97
CA GLU A 41 11.15 3.89 -4.65
C GLU A 41 10.52 4.93 -3.71
N LYS A 42 10.44 6.17 -4.18
CA LYS A 42 9.63 7.22 -3.52
C LYS A 42 8.44 7.60 -4.41
N SER A 43 7.28 7.71 -3.79
CA SER A 43 6.10 8.26 -4.47
C SER A 43 6.30 9.76 -4.75
N PRO A 44 5.47 10.39 -5.60
CA PRO A 44 5.53 11.84 -5.83
C PRO A 44 5.36 12.70 -4.57
N SER A 45 4.67 12.21 -3.53
CA SER A 45 4.60 12.84 -2.21
C SER A 45 5.80 12.56 -1.29
N GLY A 46 6.78 11.78 -1.74
CA GLY A 46 8.01 11.46 -1.01
C GLY A 46 7.91 10.24 -0.09
N ALA A 47 6.77 9.54 -0.07
CA ALA A 47 6.57 8.37 0.78
C ALA A 47 7.25 7.12 0.19
N PRO A 48 7.69 6.16 1.03
CA PRO A 48 8.24 4.89 0.59
C PRO A 48 7.18 4.09 -0.17
N VAL A 49 7.59 3.49 -1.29
CA VAL A 49 6.74 2.65 -2.11
C VAL A 49 7.57 1.55 -2.77
N MET A 50 7.05 0.32 -2.84
CA MET A 50 7.62 -0.70 -3.71
C MET A 50 6.94 -0.56 -5.07
N ARG A 51 7.72 -0.34 -6.12
CA ARG A 51 7.17 -0.04 -7.45
C ARG A 51 8.00 -0.69 -8.54
N TRP A 52 7.31 -1.08 -9.61
CA TRP A 52 7.91 -1.38 -10.89
C TRP A 52 7.17 -0.63 -12.00
N ILE A 53 7.92 -0.17 -13.00
CA ILE A 53 7.37 0.44 -14.22
C ILE A 53 8.10 -0.24 -15.38
N LYS A 54 7.33 -0.69 -16.38
CA LYS A 54 7.88 -1.31 -17.59
C LYS A 54 8.92 -0.39 -18.22
N PRO A 55 10.18 -0.84 -18.38
CA PRO A 55 11.22 -0.04 -19.01
C PRO A 55 10.80 0.38 -20.43
N GLY A 56 11.00 1.67 -20.76
CA GLY A 56 10.67 2.22 -22.08
C GLY A 56 9.18 2.32 -22.39
N ILE A 57 8.30 2.23 -21.38
CA ILE A 57 6.86 2.44 -21.60
C ILE A 57 6.59 3.85 -22.15
N ASP A 58 5.92 3.91 -23.30
CA ASP A 58 5.31 5.14 -23.80
C ASP A 58 3.90 5.26 -23.22
N VAL A 59 3.74 6.03 -22.14
CA VAL A 59 2.42 6.20 -21.53
C VAL A 59 1.45 7.01 -22.40
N SER A 60 1.93 7.70 -23.44
CA SER A 60 1.06 8.46 -24.36
C SER A 60 0.21 7.56 -25.26
N GLN A 61 0.56 6.26 -25.35
CA GLN A 61 -0.26 5.26 -26.04
C GLN A 61 -1.63 5.05 -25.38
N PHE A 62 -1.78 5.43 -24.10
CA PHE A 62 -3.04 5.36 -23.38
C PHE A 62 -3.84 6.66 -23.58
N THR A 63 -5.02 6.53 -24.17
CA THR A 63 -5.95 7.63 -24.48
C THR A 63 -7.14 7.68 -23.53
N SER A 64 -7.37 6.62 -22.75
CA SER A 64 -8.41 6.53 -21.73
C SER A 64 -7.98 5.62 -20.59
N VAL A 65 -8.73 5.61 -19.50
CA VAL A 65 -8.44 4.81 -18.30
C VAL A 65 -9.68 4.08 -17.82
N TYR A 66 -9.54 2.78 -17.54
CA TYR A 66 -10.55 1.98 -16.89
C TYR A 66 -10.07 1.62 -15.48
N VAL A 67 -10.87 1.95 -14.46
CA VAL A 67 -10.58 1.56 -13.07
C VAL A 67 -11.48 0.37 -12.73
N GLU A 68 -10.88 -0.80 -12.57
CA GLU A 68 -11.58 -1.98 -12.07
C GLU A 68 -12.05 -1.76 -10.62
N PRO A 69 -13.15 -2.40 -10.20
CA PRO A 69 -13.57 -2.36 -8.80
C PRO A 69 -12.47 -2.88 -7.86
N SER A 70 -12.17 -2.13 -6.80
CA SER A 70 -11.17 -2.50 -5.81
C SER A 70 -11.53 -3.80 -5.11
N GLN A 71 -10.57 -4.71 -5.04
CA GLN A 71 -10.72 -5.99 -4.35
C GLN A 71 -10.26 -5.87 -2.89
N LEU A 72 -10.81 -6.72 -2.02
CA LEU A 72 -10.22 -7.03 -0.72
C LEU A 72 -9.45 -8.33 -0.90
N TYR A 73 -8.13 -8.32 -0.75
CA TYR A 73 -7.30 -9.49 -1.07
C TYR A 73 -6.16 -9.75 -0.06
N PRO A 74 -6.05 -10.97 0.49
CA PRO A 74 -7.02 -12.06 0.40
C PRO A 74 -8.36 -11.70 1.05
N GLN A 75 -9.36 -12.57 0.88
CA GLN A 75 -10.70 -12.34 1.43
C GLN A 75 -10.62 -12.08 2.95
N PRO A 76 -11.14 -10.92 3.44
CA PRO A 76 -11.02 -10.58 4.84
C PRO A 76 -12.00 -11.36 5.71
N GLN A 77 -11.69 -11.43 7.01
CA GLN A 77 -12.54 -11.89 8.10
C GLN A 77 -12.95 -10.68 8.95
N PRO A 78 -14.11 -10.05 8.68
CA PRO A 78 -14.55 -8.86 9.43
C PRO A 78 -14.60 -9.08 10.94
N SER A 79 -14.41 -8.02 11.70
CA SER A 79 -14.48 -8.04 13.17
C SER A 79 -15.41 -6.93 13.69
N GLU A 80 -15.68 -6.91 14.99
CA GLU A 80 -16.43 -5.81 15.62
C GLU A 80 -15.72 -4.46 15.44
N LYS A 81 -14.38 -4.47 15.48
CA LYS A 81 -13.55 -3.26 15.34
C LYS A 81 -13.45 -2.80 13.88
N ILE A 82 -13.46 -3.74 12.93
CA ILE A 82 -13.39 -3.50 11.49
C ILE A 82 -14.50 -4.31 10.81
N PRO A 83 -15.74 -3.80 10.81
CA PRO A 83 -16.88 -4.51 10.24
C PRO A 83 -16.80 -4.54 8.71
N GLN A 84 -17.60 -5.42 8.09
CA GLN A 84 -17.69 -5.52 6.63
C GLN A 84 -18.09 -4.19 5.97
N SER A 85 -18.92 -3.38 6.64
CA SER A 85 -19.32 -2.05 6.17
C SER A 85 -18.12 -1.11 6.02
N THR A 86 -17.13 -1.19 6.91
CA THR A 86 -15.89 -0.43 6.83
C THR A 86 -15.05 -0.89 5.65
N LEU A 87 -14.86 -2.20 5.50
CA LEU A 87 -14.10 -2.77 4.39
C LEU A 87 -14.71 -2.41 3.02
N SER A 88 -16.03 -2.57 2.89
CA SER A 88 -16.76 -2.18 1.68
C SER A 88 -16.70 -0.67 1.44
N GLY A 89 -16.76 0.15 2.50
CA GLY A 89 -16.66 1.61 2.37
C GLY A 89 -15.26 2.07 1.93
N ILE A 90 -14.20 1.38 2.37
CA ILE A 90 -12.82 1.64 1.94
C ILE A 90 -12.67 1.38 0.44
N THR A 91 -13.11 0.22 -0.05
CA THR A 91 -12.99 -0.11 -1.49
C THR A 91 -13.85 0.79 -2.37
N GLN A 92 -15.10 1.06 -1.96
CA GLN A 92 -15.99 2.00 -2.67
C GLN A 92 -15.39 3.41 -2.75
N TYR A 93 -14.82 3.91 -1.66
CA TYR A 93 -14.17 5.22 -1.65
C TYR A 93 -12.90 5.22 -2.50
N TYR A 94 -12.12 4.12 -2.46
CA TYR A 94 -10.90 4.00 -3.24
C TYR A 94 -11.19 4.03 -4.75
N ASP A 95 -12.21 3.30 -5.20
CA ASP A 95 -12.69 3.32 -6.58
C ASP A 95 -13.09 4.73 -7.01
N GLN A 96 -13.87 5.42 -6.17
CA GLN A 96 -14.33 6.77 -6.45
C GLN A 96 -13.15 7.76 -6.56
N THR A 97 -12.20 7.73 -5.62
CA THR A 97 -11.08 8.67 -5.65
C THR A 97 -10.11 8.34 -6.79
N LEU A 98 -9.86 7.06 -7.10
CA LEU A 98 -9.07 6.67 -8.29
C LEU A 98 -9.71 7.20 -9.57
N LYS A 99 -11.00 6.94 -9.80
CA LYS A 99 -11.74 7.48 -10.96
C LYS A 99 -11.67 9.00 -11.01
N THR A 100 -11.86 9.68 -9.87
CA THR A 100 -11.82 11.14 -9.75
C THR A 100 -10.45 11.73 -10.06
N GLN A 101 -9.35 11.09 -9.64
CA GLN A 101 -8.01 11.60 -9.93
C GLN A 101 -7.61 11.29 -11.37
N PHE A 102 -7.84 10.06 -11.85
CA PHE A 102 -7.44 9.66 -13.20
C PHE A 102 -8.23 10.41 -14.28
N SER A 103 -9.50 10.74 -14.04
CA SER A 103 -10.32 11.54 -14.97
C SER A 103 -9.77 12.95 -15.25
N LYS A 104 -8.83 13.44 -14.44
CA LYS A 104 -8.16 14.73 -14.66
C LYS A 104 -7.13 14.69 -15.79
N VAL A 105 -6.63 13.50 -16.13
CA VAL A 105 -5.53 13.32 -17.10
C VAL A 105 -5.89 12.40 -18.27
N LEU A 106 -6.90 11.55 -18.10
CA LEU A 106 -7.41 10.61 -19.09
C LEU A 106 -8.94 10.49 -18.95
N PRO A 107 -9.72 10.53 -20.05
CA PRO A 107 -11.14 10.16 -20.03
C PRO A 107 -11.36 8.77 -19.43
N LEU A 108 -12.44 8.61 -18.66
CA LEU A 108 -12.85 7.31 -18.15
C LEU A 108 -13.42 6.45 -19.28
N ALA A 109 -12.94 5.21 -19.38
CA ALA A 109 -13.50 4.17 -20.23
C ALA A 109 -14.46 3.28 -19.44
N ASP A 110 -15.36 2.60 -20.14
CA ASP A 110 -16.32 1.66 -19.54
C ASP A 110 -15.75 0.24 -19.35
N GLY A 111 -14.58 -0.05 -19.92
CA GLY A 111 -13.92 -1.35 -19.84
C GLY A 111 -12.56 -1.41 -20.56
N PRO A 112 -11.91 -2.59 -20.57
CA PRO A 112 -10.70 -2.86 -21.34
C PRO A 112 -10.85 -2.58 -22.84
N GLY A 113 -9.75 -2.18 -23.49
CA GLY A 113 -9.72 -1.97 -24.94
C GLY A 113 -8.42 -1.34 -25.43
N GLN A 114 -8.33 -1.13 -26.75
CA GLN A 114 -7.17 -0.47 -27.36
C GLN A 114 -7.00 0.96 -26.81
N GLY A 115 -5.78 1.29 -26.38
CA GLY A 115 -5.47 2.61 -25.79
C GLY A 115 -6.08 2.83 -24.40
N VAL A 116 -6.62 1.80 -23.75
CA VAL A 116 -7.12 1.89 -22.37
C VAL A 116 -6.02 1.48 -21.41
N LEU A 117 -5.66 2.34 -20.47
CA LEU A 117 -4.90 1.95 -19.28
C LEU A 117 -5.87 1.34 -18.26
N ILE A 118 -5.68 0.08 -17.90
CA ILE A 118 -6.46 -0.55 -16.82
C ILE A 118 -5.73 -0.32 -15.49
N VAL A 119 -6.45 0.18 -14.50
CA VAL A 119 -6.03 0.22 -13.10
C VAL A 119 -6.75 -0.91 -12.38
N ARG A 120 -6.00 -1.89 -11.85
CA ARG A 120 -6.49 -3.02 -11.06
C ARG A 120 -6.00 -2.88 -9.61
N PRO A 121 -6.79 -2.24 -8.73
CA PRO A 121 -6.42 -2.04 -7.33
C PRO A 121 -6.94 -3.15 -6.41
N ALA A 122 -6.23 -3.38 -5.31
CA ALA A 122 -6.68 -4.15 -4.16
C ALA A 122 -6.26 -3.48 -2.86
N ILE A 123 -7.15 -3.54 -1.87
CA ILE A 123 -6.81 -3.31 -0.47
C ILE A 123 -6.36 -4.65 0.11
N THR A 124 -5.10 -4.70 0.53
CA THR A 124 -4.43 -5.95 0.88
C THR A 124 -4.11 -6.12 2.35
N ALA A 125 -4.30 -5.06 3.14
CA ALA A 125 -4.36 -5.14 4.58
C ALA A 125 -5.20 -3.99 5.12
N VAL A 126 -5.97 -4.27 6.17
CA VAL A 126 -6.62 -3.25 7.01
C VAL A 126 -6.48 -3.72 8.45
N SER A 127 -5.89 -2.89 9.30
CA SER A 127 -5.73 -3.17 10.72
C SER A 127 -6.06 -1.95 11.56
N ALA A 128 -6.52 -2.22 12.78
CA ALA A 128 -6.72 -1.24 13.83
C ALA A 128 -6.06 -1.81 15.09
N ALA A 129 -5.08 -1.09 15.63
CA ALA A 129 -4.35 -1.48 16.83
C ALA A 129 -4.67 -0.55 17.99
N THR A 130 -4.63 -1.08 19.20
CA THR A 130 -4.70 -0.30 20.45
C THR A 130 -3.53 -0.70 21.35
N LYS A 131 -2.84 0.25 21.99
CA LYS A 131 -1.64 0.01 22.79
C LYS A 131 -1.95 -0.99 23.90
N GLY A 132 -1.17 -2.05 23.99
CA GLY A 132 -1.35 -3.08 25.02
C GLY A 132 -2.44 -4.11 24.71
N LEU A 133 -3.08 -4.04 23.54
CA LEU A 133 -4.00 -5.06 23.03
C LEU A 133 -3.46 -5.65 21.72
N GLN A 134 -3.83 -6.90 21.42
CA GLN A 134 -3.47 -7.55 20.15
C GLN A 134 -4.11 -6.76 18.98
N PRO A 135 -3.37 -6.50 17.88
CA PRO A 135 -3.96 -5.91 16.67
C PRO A 135 -5.17 -6.71 16.18
N TYR A 136 -6.25 -6.03 15.80
CA TYR A 136 -7.38 -6.67 15.12
C TYR A 136 -7.05 -6.77 13.64
N GLU A 137 -6.64 -7.96 13.20
CA GLU A 137 -6.25 -8.25 11.82
C GLU A 137 -7.38 -9.03 11.12
N VAL A 138 -8.00 -8.41 10.13
CA VAL A 138 -9.04 -9.06 9.31
C VAL A 138 -8.46 -9.67 8.02
N ILE A 139 -7.20 -9.38 7.70
CA ILE A 139 -6.41 -10.00 6.63
C ILE A 139 -5.03 -10.35 7.23
N PRO A 140 -4.73 -11.61 7.58
CA PRO A 140 -3.38 -12.02 7.98
C PRO A 140 -2.49 -12.00 6.73
N ILE A 141 -1.21 -11.66 6.79
CA ILE A 141 -0.17 -12.52 7.36
C ILE A 141 0.99 -11.65 7.86
N ALA A 142 1.19 -11.70 9.17
CA ALA A 142 2.37 -11.27 9.91
C ALA A 142 2.55 -9.74 10.05
N LEU A 143 1.81 -9.15 10.99
CA LEU A 143 2.33 -8.10 11.87
C LEU A 143 2.88 -6.87 11.15
N ILE A 144 2.04 -6.21 10.35
CA ILE A 144 2.31 -4.80 9.98
C ILE A 144 1.72 -3.90 11.08
N ALA A 145 2.40 -3.91 12.22
CA ALA A 145 2.38 -2.80 13.16
C ALA A 145 3.75 -2.08 13.18
N ALA A 146 4.85 -2.82 13.07
CA ALA A 146 6.19 -2.27 13.33
C ALA A 146 6.69 -1.22 12.31
N GLY A 147 6.14 -1.17 11.09
CA GLY A 147 6.63 -0.29 10.02
C GLY A 147 5.86 1.02 9.82
N VAL A 148 4.59 1.08 10.21
CA VAL A 148 3.79 2.31 10.14
C VAL A 148 4.01 3.13 11.41
N SER A 149 3.99 2.47 12.57
CA SER A 149 4.21 3.09 13.88
C SER A 149 5.61 3.70 14.07
N THR A 150 6.58 3.38 13.22
CA THR A 150 7.92 4.00 13.26
C THR A 150 8.04 5.21 12.32
N ALA A 151 7.17 5.35 11.31
CA ALA A 151 7.17 6.48 10.39
C ALA A 151 6.40 7.71 10.93
N THR A 152 5.36 7.49 11.73
CA THR A 152 4.51 8.53 12.34
C THR A 152 4.72 8.69 13.85
N GLY A 153 5.55 7.83 14.46
CA GLY A 153 5.66 7.68 15.91
C GLY A 153 4.68 6.63 16.44
N ILE A 154 5.09 5.87 17.47
CA ILE A 154 4.22 4.85 18.10
C ILE A 154 3.09 5.61 18.80
N ARG A 155 1.88 5.49 18.26
CA ARG A 155 0.68 6.02 18.86
C ARG A 155 -0.20 4.90 19.34
N ASP A 156 -1.02 5.23 20.32
CA ASP A 156 -1.70 4.21 21.10
C ASP A 156 -2.89 3.61 20.35
N GLN A 157 -3.35 4.22 19.25
CA GLN A 157 -4.57 3.80 18.55
C GLN A 157 -4.53 4.05 17.03
N ASP A 158 -3.68 3.32 16.33
CA ASP A 158 -3.46 3.54 14.90
C ASP A 158 -4.31 2.62 14.00
N THR A 159 -4.68 3.15 12.83
CA THR A 159 -5.15 2.35 11.69
C THR A 159 -4.03 2.22 10.66
N SER A 160 -3.90 1.05 10.05
CA SER A 160 -2.94 0.81 8.97
C SER A 160 -3.64 0.12 7.80
N ILE A 161 -3.31 0.57 6.59
CA ILE A 161 -3.90 0.07 5.36
C ILE A 161 -2.76 -0.24 4.39
N ALA A 162 -2.90 -1.32 3.63
CA ALA A 162 -2.04 -1.62 2.49
C ALA A 162 -2.84 -1.71 1.20
N THR A 163 -2.22 -1.27 0.11
CA THR A 163 -2.74 -1.41 -1.25
C THR A 163 -1.70 -2.08 -2.13
N GLU A 164 -2.19 -2.90 -3.04
CA GLU A 164 -1.44 -3.36 -4.19
C GLU A 164 -2.22 -3.01 -5.44
N ALA A 165 -1.53 -2.56 -6.49
CA ALA A 165 -2.19 -2.29 -7.76
C ALA A 165 -1.32 -2.70 -8.94
N ALA A 166 -1.96 -3.33 -9.93
CA ALA A 166 -1.40 -3.58 -11.23
C ALA A 166 -1.99 -2.59 -12.24
N PHE A 167 -1.14 -2.10 -13.14
CA PHE A 167 -1.53 -1.30 -14.29
C PHE A 167 -1.31 -2.14 -15.54
N LEU A 168 -2.33 -2.25 -16.38
CA LEU A 168 -2.32 -3.14 -17.54
C LEU A 168 -2.61 -2.38 -18.83
N ASP A 169 -2.02 -2.84 -19.91
CA ASP A 169 -2.46 -2.46 -21.25
C ASP A 169 -3.80 -3.14 -21.55
N GLY A 170 -4.83 -2.35 -21.85
CA GLY A 170 -6.18 -2.86 -22.09
C GLY A 170 -6.34 -3.65 -23.39
N SER A 171 -5.36 -3.61 -24.30
CA SER A 171 -5.40 -4.35 -25.56
C SER A 171 -4.97 -5.82 -25.42
N ASP A 172 -3.99 -6.10 -24.56
CA ASP A 172 -3.38 -7.43 -24.44
C ASP A 172 -3.24 -7.92 -22.99
N GLY A 173 -3.61 -7.10 -22.01
CA GLY A 173 -3.56 -7.44 -20.59
C GLY A 173 -2.15 -7.50 -20.00
N LYS A 174 -1.12 -7.05 -20.72
CA LYS A 174 0.25 -7.03 -20.19
C LYS A 174 0.39 -5.99 -19.10
N VAL A 175 1.11 -6.36 -18.05
CA VAL A 175 1.45 -5.46 -16.95
C VAL A 175 2.44 -4.40 -17.44
N VAL A 176 2.14 -3.13 -17.18
CA VAL A 176 2.98 -1.98 -17.52
C VAL A 176 3.50 -1.23 -16.29
N ALA A 177 2.88 -1.41 -15.13
CA ALA A 177 3.40 -0.98 -13.85
C ALA A 177 2.76 -1.76 -12.69
N GLU A 178 3.46 -1.84 -11.57
CA GLU A 178 2.99 -2.47 -10.34
C GLU A 178 3.41 -1.64 -9.14
N VAL A 179 2.59 -1.69 -8.09
CA VAL A 179 2.86 -0.96 -6.85
C VAL A 179 2.36 -1.74 -5.64
N VAL A 180 3.17 -1.73 -4.58
CA VAL A 180 2.80 -2.19 -3.24
C VAL A 180 3.11 -1.05 -2.28
N ARG A 181 2.13 -0.68 -1.45
CA ARG A 181 2.27 0.42 -0.50
C ARG A 181 1.49 0.15 0.78
N LYS A 182 2.08 0.54 1.90
CA LYS A 182 1.42 0.62 3.21
C LYS A 182 1.35 2.08 3.68
N GLY A 183 0.41 2.39 4.56
CA GLY A 183 0.33 3.70 5.19
C GLY A 183 -0.60 3.74 6.39
N ALA A 184 -0.42 4.77 7.22
CA ALA A 184 -1.30 5.06 8.34
C ALA A 184 -2.60 5.67 7.82
N GLY A 185 -3.73 5.18 8.33
CA GLY A 185 -4.98 5.93 8.30
C GLY A 185 -5.03 6.94 9.44
N THR A 186 -6.22 7.47 9.71
CA THR A 186 -6.48 8.35 10.85
C THR A 186 -6.37 7.57 12.15
N GLU A 187 -5.85 8.24 13.19
CA GLU A 187 -5.84 7.74 14.56
C GLU A 187 -7.27 7.61 15.09
N LEU A 188 -7.57 6.52 15.80
CA LEU A 188 -8.86 6.36 16.45
C LEU A 188 -8.89 7.18 17.75
N GLU A 189 -10.05 7.74 18.07
CA GLU A 189 -10.29 8.55 19.27
C GLU A 189 -10.14 7.74 20.56
N ASN A 190 -10.61 6.48 20.56
CA ASN A 190 -10.55 5.59 21.71
C ASN A 190 -10.64 4.09 21.32
N SER A 191 -10.31 3.22 22.27
CA SER A 191 -10.28 1.77 22.05
C SER A 191 -11.65 1.19 21.68
N SER A 192 -12.74 1.86 22.06
CA SER A 192 -14.11 1.48 21.69
C SER A 192 -14.57 1.97 20.31
N GLN A 193 -13.87 2.92 19.67
CA GLN A 193 -14.27 3.41 18.34
C GLN A 193 -14.18 2.30 17.30
N VAL A 194 -15.27 2.00 16.62
CA VAL A 194 -15.25 1.12 15.44
C VAL A 194 -14.60 1.90 14.28
N MET A 195 -13.61 1.30 13.62
CA MET A 195 -12.98 1.91 12.45
C MET A 195 -14.03 2.10 11.36
N SER A 196 -14.02 3.25 10.71
CA SER A 196 -14.90 3.59 9.59
C SER A 196 -14.10 3.81 8.31
N ALA A 197 -14.78 3.85 7.16
CA ALA A 197 -14.11 4.19 5.90
C ALA A 197 -13.54 5.62 5.90
N ASN A 198 -14.07 6.53 6.73
CA ASN A 198 -13.56 7.90 6.83
C ASN A 198 -12.10 7.92 7.32
N ASP A 199 -11.73 6.96 8.15
CA ASP A 199 -10.38 6.84 8.72
C ASP A 199 -9.33 6.46 7.64
N ALA A 200 -9.76 6.00 6.47
CA ALA A 200 -8.89 5.70 5.34
C ALA A 200 -8.76 6.85 4.32
N LYS A 201 -9.69 7.79 4.29
CA LYS A 201 -9.90 8.69 3.13
C LYS A 201 -8.67 9.50 2.76
N ALA A 202 -8.04 10.15 3.74
CA ALA A 202 -6.87 11.00 3.49
C ALA A 202 -5.69 10.21 2.89
N LEU A 203 -5.53 8.95 3.33
CA LEU A 203 -4.50 8.05 2.81
C LEU A 203 -4.82 7.63 1.36
N LEU A 204 -6.04 7.16 1.11
CA LEU A 204 -6.49 6.72 -0.22
C LEU A 204 -6.40 7.86 -1.26
N ASP A 205 -6.80 9.07 -0.84
CA ASP A 205 -6.67 10.28 -1.64
C ASP A 205 -5.22 10.59 -2.02
N THR A 206 -4.30 10.39 -1.07
CA THR A 206 -2.86 10.59 -1.30
C THR A 206 -2.31 9.56 -2.28
N TRP A 207 -2.71 8.30 -2.16
CA TRP A 207 -2.32 7.24 -3.08
C TRP A 207 -2.82 7.50 -4.50
N ALA A 208 -4.10 7.85 -4.67
CA ALA A 208 -4.67 8.16 -5.99
C ALA A 208 -3.97 9.37 -6.64
N ARG A 209 -3.71 10.44 -5.88
CA ARG A 209 -2.94 11.59 -6.37
C ARG A 209 -1.52 11.21 -6.79
N ASP A 210 -0.83 10.38 -6.01
CA ASP A 210 0.53 9.93 -6.30
C ASP A 210 0.59 9.06 -7.55
N MET A 211 -0.39 8.20 -7.78
CA MET A 211 -0.48 7.37 -8.99
C MET A 211 -0.65 8.24 -10.24
N VAL A 212 -1.56 9.21 -10.21
CA VAL A 212 -1.80 10.14 -11.33
C VAL A 212 -0.58 11.04 -11.58
N LYS A 213 0.04 11.59 -10.54
CA LYS A 213 1.28 12.36 -10.70
C LYS A 213 2.42 11.53 -11.30
N SER A 214 2.52 10.25 -10.94
CA SER A 214 3.50 9.34 -11.54
C SER A 214 3.24 9.16 -13.04
N TYR A 215 1.98 9.00 -13.43
CA TYR A 215 1.57 8.93 -14.84
C TYR A 215 1.93 10.22 -15.60
N GLU A 216 1.62 11.40 -15.05
CA GLU A 216 1.97 12.69 -15.65
C GLU A 216 3.48 12.88 -15.80
N GLN A 217 4.27 12.45 -14.82
CA GLN A 217 5.73 12.51 -14.87
C GLN A 217 6.30 11.61 -15.97
N LEU A 218 5.72 10.43 -16.19
CA LEU A 218 6.11 9.53 -17.28
C LEU A 218 5.77 10.15 -18.65
N LYS A 219 4.63 10.84 -18.77
CA LYS A 219 4.21 11.49 -20.02
C LYS A 219 5.11 12.65 -20.45
N ARG A 220 5.86 13.24 -19.51
CA ARG A 220 6.76 14.38 -19.76
C ARG A 220 8.18 13.96 -20.13
N LYS A 221 8.52 12.68 -19.96
CA LYS A 221 9.83 12.12 -20.33
C LYS A 221 9.82 11.70 -21.79
#